data_AF-A0AAW0YDE8-F1
#
_entry.id   AF-A0AAW0YDE8-F1
#
_cell.length_a   1.000
_cell.length_b   1.000
_cell.length_c   1.000
_cell.angle_alpha   90.00
_cell.angle_beta   90.00
_cell.angle_gamma   90.00
#
_symmetry.space_group_name_H-M   'P 1'
#
loop_
_entity.id
_entity.type
_entity.pdbx_description
1 polymer ?
#
loop_
_entity_poly.entity_id
_entity_poly.type
_entity_poly.pdbx_seq_one_letter_code
_entity_poly.pdbx_strand_id
1 'polypeptide(L)'
;MCTLSVSESQSWTKQDELQLLTNMKAQLPRKDKVSYRTRLKYFNWQAVTIENFTADECKSHFQEILTGIKSVKTLTMVLDEVVENLPEISLKKRKILLPIH
;
A
#
# COMPACT_ATOMS: atom_id res chain seq x y z
N MET A 1 7.03 43.85 -9.97
CA MET A 1 7.13 42.69 -9.07
C MET A 1 6.62 41.51 -9.85
N CYS A 2 7.51 40.63 -10.32
CA CYS A 2 7.17 39.52 -11.19
C CYS A 2 6.47 38.41 -10.39
N THR A 3 5.36 37.88 -10.88
CA THR A 3 4.91 36.53 -10.54
C THR A 3 4.56 35.82 -11.84
N LEU A 4 5.57 35.17 -12.40
CA LEU A 4 5.43 34.21 -13.49
C LEU A 4 4.74 32.97 -12.92
N SER A 5 3.45 32.80 -13.19
CA SER A 5 2.79 31.51 -12.99
C SER A 5 3.15 30.62 -14.17
N VAL A 6 4.36 30.04 -14.12
CA VAL A 6 4.69 28.90 -14.98
C VAL A 6 3.87 27.73 -14.45
N SER A 7 2.85 27.35 -15.22
CA SER A 7 2.20 26.06 -15.11
C SER A 7 3.18 25.01 -15.64
N GLU A 8 4.19 24.70 -14.82
CA GLU A 8 5.16 23.66 -15.10
C GLU A 8 4.45 22.32 -14.87
N SER A 9 4.48 21.43 -15.85
CA SER A 9 4.13 20.03 -15.68
C SER A 9 5.08 19.44 -14.64
N GLN A 10 4.69 19.56 -13.37
CA GLN A 10 5.56 19.36 -12.23
C GLN A 10 5.85 17.87 -12.11
N SER A 11 6.98 17.48 -12.67
CA SER A 11 7.42 16.09 -12.71
C SER A 11 7.83 15.69 -11.29
N TRP A 12 7.21 14.64 -10.76
CA TRP A 12 7.53 14.10 -9.43
C TRP A 12 9.03 13.77 -9.34
N THR A 13 9.71 14.36 -8.35
CA THR A 13 11.09 14.01 -8.06
C THR A 13 11.13 12.93 -6.98
N LYS A 14 12.25 12.20 -6.89
CA LYS A 14 12.47 11.21 -5.81
C LYS A 14 12.31 11.81 -4.41
N GLN A 15 12.60 13.10 -4.24
CA GLN A 15 12.43 13.78 -2.97
C GLN A 15 10.93 13.98 -2.66
N ASP A 16 10.14 14.37 -3.65
CA ASP A 16 8.68 14.52 -3.50
C ASP A 16 8.01 13.18 -3.20
N GLU A 17 8.44 12.11 -3.87
CA GLU A 17 7.99 10.74 -3.59
C GLU A 17 8.31 10.32 -2.14
N LEU A 18 9.53 10.57 -1.68
CA LEU A 18 9.93 10.28 -0.30
C LEU A 18 9.14 11.11 0.72
N GLN A 19 8.89 12.40 0.43
CA GLN A 19 8.06 13.24 1.28
C GLN A 19 6.62 12.73 1.36
N LEU A 20 6.02 12.35 0.22
CA LEU A 20 4.68 11.78 0.17
C LEU A 20 4.57 10.55 1.09
N LEU A 21 5.51 9.60 0.95
CA LEU A 21 5.53 8.38 1.74
C LEU A 21 5.77 8.65 3.23
N THR A 22 6.62 9.63 3.55
CA THR A 22 6.92 10.02 4.94
C THR A 22 5.70 10.64 5.61
N ASN A 23 5.03 11.58 4.93
CA ASN A 23 3.80 12.20 5.39
C ASN A 23 2.69 11.16 5.55
N MET A 24 2.59 10.21 4.60
CA MET A 24 1.61 9.14 4.71
C MET A 24 1.85 8.27 5.94
N LYS A 25 3.11 7.90 6.20
CA LYS A 25 3.50 7.12 7.37
C LYS A 25 3.23 7.87 8.68
N ALA A 26 3.43 9.18 8.71
CA ALA A 26 3.15 10.02 9.88
C ALA A 26 1.66 10.05 10.25
N GLN A 27 0.76 9.91 9.27
CA GLN A 27 -0.68 9.82 9.51
C GLN A 27 -1.13 8.43 10.02
N LEU A 28 -0.27 7.42 9.97
CA LEU A 28 -0.63 6.08 10.44
C LEU A 28 -0.51 6.02 11.98
N PRO A 29 -1.53 5.49 12.68
CA PRO A 29 -1.43 5.25 14.11
C PRO A 29 -0.44 4.11 14.37
N ARG A 30 0.32 4.20 15.47
CA ARG A 30 1.32 3.18 15.90
C ARG A 30 0.80 1.74 15.94
N LYS A 31 -0.51 1.54 16.17
CA LYS A 31 -1.16 0.23 16.11
C LYS A 31 -2.27 0.29 15.07
N ASP A 32 -1.89 -0.04 13.84
CA ASP A 32 -2.82 -0.21 12.75
C ASP A 32 -3.54 -1.56 12.88
N LYS A 33 -4.83 -1.53 13.21
CA LYS A 33 -5.67 -2.74 13.31
C LYS A 33 -6.65 -2.87 12.15
N VAL A 34 -6.62 -1.96 11.18
CA VAL A 34 -7.57 -1.94 10.07
C VAL A 34 -6.88 -2.40 8.79
N SER A 35 -7.63 -3.08 7.92
CA SER A 35 -7.06 -3.53 6.65
C SER A 35 -6.56 -2.34 5.84
N TYR A 36 -5.52 -2.55 5.06
CA TYR A 36 -4.97 -1.57 4.12
C TYR A 36 -6.05 -0.90 3.24
N ARG A 37 -7.01 -1.68 2.74
CA ARG A 37 -8.13 -1.16 1.92
C ARG A 37 -9.05 -0.23 2.72
N THR A 38 -9.40 -0.63 3.95
CA THR A 38 -10.22 0.19 4.84
C THR A 38 -9.49 1.49 5.18
N ARG A 39 -8.18 1.41 5.45
CA ARG A 39 -7.38 2.57 5.77
C ARG A 39 -7.31 3.55 4.61
N LEU A 40 -6.98 3.08 3.40
CA LEU A 40 -6.93 3.93 2.21
C LEU A 40 -8.26 4.62 1.91
N LYS A 41 -9.39 3.95 2.19
CA LYS A 41 -10.73 4.53 1.99
C LYS A 41 -10.97 5.75 2.89
N TYR A 42 -10.50 5.72 4.13
CA TYR A 42 -10.64 6.80 5.11
C TYR A 42 -9.36 7.63 5.27
N PHE A 43 -8.40 7.47 4.36
CA PHE A 43 -7.12 8.13 4.46
C PHE A 43 -7.25 9.62 4.13
N ASN A 44 -6.70 10.48 4.98
CA ASN A 44 -6.83 11.92 4.80
C ASN A 44 -5.74 12.44 3.84
N TRP A 45 -6.05 12.40 2.55
CA TRP A 45 -5.17 12.89 1.49
C TRP A 45 -4.89 14.40 1.57
N GLN A 46 -5.81 15.17 2.16
CA GLN A 46 -5.59 16.61 2.36
C GLN A 46 -4.51 16.91 3.40
N ALA A 47 -4.23 16.00 4.31
CA ALA A 47 -3.18 16.17 5.31
C ALA A 47 -1.81 15.63 4.87
N VAL A 48 -1.72 15.00 3.68
CA VAL A 48 -0.43 14.60 3.07
C VAL A 48 -0.06 15.44 1.85
N THR A 49 -0.84 16.47 1.53
CA THR A 49 -0.53 17.37 0.41
C THR A 49 0.86 17.95 0.60
N ILE A 50 1.65 17.86 -0.45
CA ILE A 50 2.95 18.51 -0.54
C ILE A 50 2.69 19.91 -1.11
N GLU A 51 3.51 20.91 -0.78
CA GLU A 51 3.34 22.30 -1.26
C GLU A 51 3.14 22.42 -2.78
N ASN A 52 3.68 21.45 -3.52
CA ASN A 52 3.69 21.38 -4.97
C ASN A 52 2.58 20.52 -5.59
N PHE A 53 1.84 19.74 -4.79
CA PHE A 53 0.89 18.75 -5.31
C PHE A 53 -0.42 18.75 -4.53
N THR A 54 -1.53 18.62 -5.25
CA THR A 54 -2.85 18.53 -4.61
C THR A 54 -3.10 17.13 -4.06
N ALA A 55 -4.09 17.01 -3.18
CA ALA A 55 -4.46 15.73 -2.57
C ALA A 55 -4.83 14.65 -3.61
N ASP A 56 -5.41 15.06 -4.74
CA ASP A 56 -5.79 14.14 -5.82
C ASP A 56 -4.55 13.64 -6.59
N GLU A 57 -3.62 14.55 -6.88
CA GLU A 57 -2.32 14.20 -7.50
C GLU A 57 -1.51 13.25 -6.60
N CYS A 58 -1.43 13.55 -5.30
CA CYS A 58 -0.78 12.67 -4.32
C CYS A 58 -1.40 11.27 -4.29
N LYS A 59 -2.73 11.18 -4.37
CA LYS A 59 -3.46 9.91 -4.39
C LYS A 59 -3.20 9.14 -5.68
N SER A 60 -3.30 9.81 -6.83
CA SER A 60 -3.08 9.19 -8.15
C SER A 60 -1.66 8.64 -8.28
N HIS A 61 -0.66 9.46 -7.92
CA HIS A 61 0.73 9.05 -7.98
C HIS A 61 1.06 7.92 -6.98
N PHE A 62 0.50 7.96 -5.77
CA PHE A 62 0.65 6.84 -4.84
C PHE A 62 0.06 5.53 -5.40
N GLN A 63 -1.06 5.59 -6.13
CA GLN A 63 -1.63 4.41 -6.81
C GLN A 63 -0.72 3.88 -7.92
N GLU A 64 -0.03 4.76 -8.64
CA GLU A 64 0.95 4.39 -9.66
C GLU A 64 2.16 3.67 -9.03
N ILE A 65 2.72 4.22 -7.94
CA ILE A 65 3.80 3.58 -7.16
C ILE A 65 3.40 2.16 -6.73
N LEU A 66 2.19 2.01 -6.17
CA LEU A 66 1.66 0.71 -5.75
C LEU A 66 1.50 -0.29 -6.90
N THR A 67 1.11 0.21 -8.08
CA THR A 67 0.96 -0.60 -9.28
C THR A 67 2.33 -1.11 -9.73
N GLY A 68 3.36 -0.25 -9.71
CA GLY A 68 4.74 -0.64 -9.95
C GLY A 68 5.24 -1.72 -8.97
N ILE A 69 4.95 -1.55 -7.66
CA ILE A 69 5.31 -2.54 -6.62
C ILE A 69 4.62 -3.90 -6.85
N LYS A 70 3.35 -3.89 -7.25
CA LYS A 70 2.63 -5.14 -7.55
C LYS A 70 3.16 -5.81 -8.81
N SER A 71 3.66 -5.03 -9.77
CA SER A 71 4.22 -5.56 -11.01
C SER A 71 5.57 -6.27 -10.82
N VAL A 72 6.30 -5.96 -9.74
CA VAL A 72 7.55 -6.66 -9.36
C VAL A 72 7.33 -7.85 -8.42
N LYS A 73 6.07 -8.27 -8.19
CA LYS A 73 5.79 -9.52 -7.47
C LYS A 73 6.29 -10.69 -8.32
N THR A 74 7.46 -11.20 -7.98
CA THR A 74 7.95 -12.46 -8.51
C THR A 74 7.00 -13.58 -8.10
N LEU A 75 6.91 -14.64 -8.92
CA LEU A 75 6.05 -15.78 -8.64
C LEU A 75 6.25 -16.32 -7.21
N THR A 76 7.49 -16.28 -6.70
CA THR A 76 7.84 -16.66 -5.33
C THR A 76 7.13 -15.81 -4.27
N MET A 77 7.05 -14.48 -4.44
CA MET A 77 6.32 -13.59 -3.52
C MET A 77 4.81 -13.83 -3.56
N VAL A 78 4.26 -14.17 -4.73
CA VAL A 78 2.83 -14.52 -4.87
C VAL A 78 2.53 -15.84 -4.15
N LEU A 79 3.41 -16.84 -4.29
CA LEU A 79 3.25 -18.14 -3.64
C LEU A 79 3.32 -18.03 -2.11
N ASP A 80 4.23 -17.21 -1.57
CA ASP A 80 4.36 -16.99 -0.13
C ASP A 80 3.12 -16.30 0.47
N GLU A 81 2.61 -15.25 -0.19
CA GLU A 81 1.37 -14.54 0.21
C GLU A 81 0.14 -15.47 0.18
N VAL A 82 0.07 -16.36 -0.81
CA VAL A 82 -0.99 -17.38 -0.87
C VAL A 82 -0.85 -18.39 0.26
N VAL A 83 0.35 -18.95 0.50
CA VAL A 83 0.57 -19.93 1.58
C VAL A 83 0.18 -19.35 2.95
N GLU A 84 0.52 -18.09 3.22
CA GLU A 84 0.18 -17.43 4.49
C GLU A 84 -1.32 -17.11 4.62
N ASN A 85 -2.00 -16.80 3.51
CA ASN A 85 -3.42 -16.43 3.50
C ASN A 85 -4.35 -17.60 3.13
N LEU A 86 -3.83 -18.79 2.89
CA LEU A 86 -4.65 -19.98 2.74
C LEU A 86 -5.36 -20.21 4.08
N PRO A 87 -6.71 -20.18 4.11
CA PRO A 87 -7.43 -20.54 5.31
C PRO A 87 -7.00 -21.97 5.63
N GLU A 88 -6.51 -22.23 6.84
CA GLU A 88 -6.14 -23.59 7.27
C GLU A 88 -7.36 -24.50 7.06
N ILE A 89 -7.43 -25.18 5.91
CA ILE A 89 -8.48 -26.16 5.62
C ILE A 89 -8.10 -27.39 6.44
N SER A 90 -8.38 -27.30 7.73
CA SER A 90 -8.69 -28.40 8.63
C SER A 90 -8.06 -29.74 8.25
N LEU A 91 -6.75 -29.89 8.48
CA LEU A 91 -6.16 -31.22 8.72
C LEU A 91 -6.53 -31.69 10.14
N LYS A 92 -7.83 -31.68 10.47
CA LYS A 92 -8.42 -32.37 11.63
C LYS A 92 -9.52 -33.32 11.16
N LYS A 93 -9.18 -34.23 10.26
CA LYS A 93 -9.93 -35.48 10.08
C LYS A 93 -9.13 -36.46 9.24
N ARG A 94 -8.31 -37.28 9.91
CA ARG A 94 -8.28 -38.75 9.77
C ARG A 94 -7.26 -39.32 10.78
N LYS A 95 -7.56 -39.17 12.08
CA LYS A 95 -7.37 -40.30 13.00
C LYS A 95 -8.56 -41.23 12.75
N ILE A 96 -8.48 -42.08 11.73
CA ILE A 96 -9.40 -43.20 11.59
C ILE A 96 -8.52 -44.45 11.58
N LEU A 97 -8.55 -45.13 12.73
CA LEU A 97 -8.24 -46.52 13.00
C LEU A 97 -7.36 -47.25 11.96
N LEU A 98 -6.11 -47.50 12.32
CA LEU A 98 -5.46 -48.75 11.96
C LEU A 98 -5.64 -49.70 13.15
N PRO A 99 -6.48 -50.75 13.05
CA PRO A 99 -6.48 -51.82 14.03
C PRO A 99 -5.18 -52.61 13.85
N ILE A 100 -4.39 -52.66 14.92
CA ILE A 100 -3.29 -53.60 15.05
C ILE A 100 -3.92 -54.96 15.38
N HIS A 101 -3.87 -55.89 14.43
CA HIS A 101 -3.82 -57.33 14.73
C HIS A 101 -2.92 -58.00 13.70
#